data_AF-A0A498SPR2-F1
#
_entry.id   AF-A0A498SPR2-F1
#
_cell.length_a   1.000
_cell.length_b   1.000
_cell.length_c   1.000
_cell.angle_alpha   90.00
_cell.angle_beta   90.00
_cell.angle_gamma   90.00
#
_symmetry.space_group_name_H-M   'P 1'
#
loop_
_entity.id
_entity.type
_entity.pdbx_description
1 polymer ?
#
loop_
_entity_poly.entity_id
_entity_poly.type
_entity_poly.pdbx_seq_one_letter_code
_entity_poly.pdbx_strand_id
1 'polypeptide(L)'
;MIIVLVTKLLKMSLVDASAVVAWLFSDEMKPEFERLWIWEVLNRALEHVSGHVRRSRQAIENSKLEKEQKESDHEKNDFDMETEEHDMADPNTMKSFAKESEFADLHECLKNLLLDVLHKFTVTLAEHIVNSESSGSDFRNNWYLYVTGRFKNVFLKHWKDLFEFREALEKELFKEFAIDNNVMENYNQFKALMA
;
A
#
# COMPACT_ATOMS: atom_id res chain seq x y z
N MET A 1 6.82 -19.74 12.72
CA MET A 1 6.52 -19.08 14.02
C MET A 1 6.54 -17.56 13.91
N ILE A 2 7.61 -16.95 13.39
CA ILE A 2 7.74 -15.47 13.26
C ILE A 2 6.58 -14.83 12.48
N ILE A 3 6.19 -15.40 11.34
CA ILE A 3 5.06 -14.88 10.53
C ILE A 3 3.77 -14.73 11.36
N VAL A 4 3.45 -15.73 12.18
CA VAL A 4 2.24 -15.73 13.01
C VAL A 4 2.33 -14.65 14.10
N LEU A 5 3.50 -14.50 14.72
CA LEU A 5 3.73 -13.48 15.74
C LEU A 5 3.59 -12.08 15.14
N VAL A 6 4.30 -11.77 14.04
CA VAL A 6 4.21 -10.45 13.39
C VAL A 6 2.78 -10.16 12.93
N THR A 7 2.10 -11.16 12.35
CA THR A 7 0.68 -11.02 11.96
C THR A 7 -0.20 -10.69 13.17
N LYS A 8 0.07 -11.28 14.33
CA LYS A 8 -0.70 -11.02 15.56
C LYS A 8 -0.39 -9.63 16.13
N LEU A 9 0.87 -9.21 16.12
CA LEU A 9 1.30 -7.88 16.55
C LEU A 9 0.65 -6.77 15.70
N LEU A 10 0.63 -6.94 14.38
CA LEU A 10 -0.06 -6.03 13.45
C LEU A 10 -1.56 -5.94 13.76
N LYS A 11 -2.23 -7.09 13.90
CA LYS A 11 -3.68 -7.13 14.21
C LYS A 11 -4.06 -6.53 15.56
N MET A 12 -3.12 -6.52 16.51
CA MET A 12 -3.33 -5.94 17.84
C MET A 12 -2.84 -4.48 17.92
N SER A 13 -2.39 -3.90 16.80
CA SER A 13 -1.80 -2.56 16.72
C SER A 13 -0.66 -2.36 17.73
N LEU A 14 0.09 -3.42 18.04
CA LEU A 14 1.28 -3.34 18.90
C LEU A 14 2.52 -2.90 18.12
N VAL A 15 2.51 -3.14 16.81
CA VAL A 15 3.58 -2.75 15.88
C VAL A 15 2.91 -2.27 14.59
N ASP A 16 3.40 -1.17 14.04
CA ASP A 16 2.93 -0.62 12.77
C ASP A 16 3.55 -1.34 11.57
N ALA A 17 2.83 -1.35 10.44
CA ALA A 17 3.34 -1.95 9.21
C ALA A 17 4.64 -1.31 8.73
N SER A 18 4.81 0.00 8.93
CA SER A 18 6.05 0.73 8.64
C SER A 18 7.23 0.23 9.47
N ALA A 19 7.03 -0.04 10.76
CA ALA A 19 8.06 -0.57 11.65
C ALA A 19 8.47 -2.00 11.24
N VAL A 20 7.50 -2.84 10.83
CA VAL A 20 7.79 -4.17 10.27
C VAL A 20 8.62 -4.07 9.00
N VAL A 21 8.26 -3.17 8.07
CA VAL A 21 9.02 -2.94 6.85
C VAL A 21 10.43 -2.44 7.15
N ALA A 22 10.59 -1.48 8.05
CA ALA A 22 11.90 -0.97 8.47
C ALA A 22 12.77 -2.08 9.06
N TRP A 23 12.21 -2.96 9.90
CA TRP A 23 12.90 -4.12 10.43
C TRP A 23 13.32 -5.11 9.33
N LEU A 24 12.41 -5.44 8.40
CA LEU A 24 12.70 -6.40 7.34
C LEU A 24 13.86 -5.99 6.43
N PHE A 25 14.08 -4.69 6.22
CA PHE A 25 15.17 -4.16 5.40
C PHE A 25 16.36 -3.66 6.23
N SER A 26 16.44 -3.99 7.52
CA SER A 26 17.61 -3.67 8.34
C SER A 26 18.82 -4.51 7.92
N ASP A 27 20.02 -4.05 8.30
CA ASP A 27 21.26 -4.77 8.02
C ASP A 27 21.29 -6.16 8.70
N GLU A 28 20.61 -6.32 9.84
CA GLU A 28 20.47 -7.59 10.55
C GLU A 28 19.68 -8.63 9.73
N MET A 29 18.76 -8.16 8.89
CA MET A 29 17.85 -9.00 8.12
C MET A 29 18.37 -9.33 6.71
N LYS A 30 19.37 -8.59 6.19
CA LYS A 30 19.99 -8.83 4.87
C LYS A 30 20.37 -10.30 4.60
N PRO A 31 20.97 -11.06 5.55
CA PRO A 31 21.32 -12.47 5.32
C PRO A 31 20.11 -13.39 5.09
N GLU A 32 18.93 -12.96 5.53
CA GLU A 32 17.70 -13.75 5.48
C GLU A 32 16.89 -13.48 4.20
N PHE A 33 17.33 -12.59 3.30
CA PHE A 33 16.61 -12.18 2.09
C PHE A 33 16.37 -13.32 1.10
N GLU A 34 17.18 -14.37 1.12
CA GLU A 34 16.96 -15.56 0.29
C GLU A 34 15.83 -16.43 0.83
N ARG A 35 15.39 -16.22 2.08
CA ARG A 35 14.36 -17.03 2.70
C ARG A 35 12.96 -16.49 2.38
N LEU A 36 12.05 -17.42 2.08
CA LEU A 36 10.67 -17.10 1.71
C LEU A 36 9.92 -16.32 2.80
N TRP A 37 10.20 -16.62 4.07
CA TRP A 37 9.43 -16.11 5.20
C TRP A 37 9.50 -14.58 5.34
N ILE A 38 10.62 -13.93 4.97
CA ILE A 38 10.74 -12.46 4.97
C ILE A 38 9.70 -11.84 4.05
N TRP A 39 9.60 -12.38 2.84
CA TRP A 39 8.70 -11.87 1.83
C TRP A 39 7.24 -12.17 2.17
N GLU A 40 6.96 -13.26 2.87
CA GLU A 40 5.63 -13.51 3.43
C GLU A 40 5.27 -12.48 4.51
N VAL A 41 6.19 -12.14 5.40
CA VAL A 41 5.96 -11.08 6.42
C VAL A 41 5.73 -9.72 5.75
N LEU A 42 6.54 -9.36 4.75
CA LEU A 42 6.36 -8.12 3.98
C LEU A 42 4.96 -8.07 3.36
N ASN A 43 4.58 -9.14 2.68
CA ASN A 43 3.27 -9.28 2.06
C ASN A 43 2.13 -9.18 3.09
N ARG A 44 2.29 -9.76 4.28
CA ARG A 44 1.31 -9.66 5.35
C ARG A 44 1.17 -8.24 5.88
N ALA A 45 2.27 -7.49 6.00
CA ALA A 45 2.25 -6.09 6.42
C ALA A 45 1.53 -5.20 5.39
N LEU A 46 1.84 -5.38 4.10
CA LEU A 46 1.16 -4.68 3.01
C LEU A 46 -0.33 -5.06 2.90
N GLU A 47 -0.66 -6.35 3.00
CA GLU A 47 -2.05 -6.85 3.03
C GLU A 47 -2.83 -6.33 4.23
N HIS A 48 -2.18 -6.11 5.36
CA HIS A 48 -2.82 -5.58 6.55
C HIS A 48 -3.36 -4.18 6.28
N VAL A 49 -2.52 -3.26 5.78
CA VAL A 49 -2.93 -1.88 5.50
C VAL A 49 -3.86 -1.79 4.29
N SER A 50 -3.51 -2.41 3.16
CA SER A 50 -4.37 -2.42 1.95
C SER A 50 -5.74 -3.06 2.20
N GLY A 51 -5.78 -4.11 3.04
CA GLY A 51 -7.02 -4.73 3.48
C GLY A 51 -7.89 -3.79 4.33
N HIS A 52 -7.30 -2.91 5.13
CA HIS A 52 -8.02 -1.90 5.91
C HIS A 52 -8.59 -0.82 4.98
N VAL A 53 -7.78 -0.31 4.05
CA VAL A 53 -8.21 0.67 3.04
C VAL A 53 -9.38 0.13 2.21
N ARG A 54 -9.29 -1.12 1.72
CA ARG A 54 -10.36 -1.74 0.92
C ARG A 54 -11.66 -1.90 1.70
N ARG A 55 -11.57 -2.33 2.97
CA ARG A 55 -12.76 -2.45 3.84
C ARG A 55 -13.39 -1.09 4.13
N SER A 56 -12.56 -0.07 4.35
CA SER A 56 -13.03 1.30 4.58
C SER A 56 -13.72 1.88 3.34
N ARG A 57 -13.11 1.73 2.14
CA ARG A 57 -13.73 2.12 0.86
C ARG A 57 -15.10 1.48 0.67
N GLN A 58 -15.20 0.16 0.90
CA GLN A 58 -16.46 -0.57 0.76
C GLN A 58 -17.51 -0.14 1.79
N ALA A 59 -17.11 0.18 3.02
CA ALA A 59 -18.04 0.66 4.05
C ALA A 59 -18.62 2.05 3.71
N ILE A 60 -17.82 2.92 3.09
CA ILE A 60 -18.26 4.23 2.60
C ILE A 60 -19.25 4.06 1.44
N GLU A 61 -18.91 3.26 0.44
CA GLU A 61 -19.80 2.96 -0.71
C GLU A 61 -21.15 2.39 -0.27
N ASN A 62 -21.15 1.39 0.62
CA ASN A 62 -22.38 0.80 1.14
C ASN A 62 -23.27 1.83 1.87
N SER A 63 -22.66 2.73 2.66
CA SER A 63 -23.41 3.77 3.37
C SER A 63 -23.99 4.85 2.47
N LYS A 64 -23.38 5.10 1.29
CA LYS A 64 -23.94 5.98 0.27
C LYS A 64 -25.16 5.34 -0.39
N LEU A 65 -25.05 4.06 -0.78
CA LEU A 65 -26.15 3.30 -1.38
C LEU A 65 -27.37 3.17 -0.44
N GLU A 66 -27.15 2.96 0.86
CA GLU A 66 -28.24 2.92 1.85
C GLU A 66 -28.97 4.26 2.00
N LYS A 67 -28.29 5.40 1.79
CA LYS A 67 -28.94 6.72 1.80
C LYS A 67 -29.79 6.93 0.55
N GLU A 68 -29.26 6.60 -0.62
CA GLU A 68 -29.97 6.69 -1.90
C GLU A 68 -31.24 5.81 -1.94
N GLN A 69 -31.18 4.61 -1.34
CA GLN A 69 -32.36 3.74 -1.23
C GLN A 69 -33.43 4.31 -0.29
N LYS A 70 -33.03 4.91 0.83
CA LYS A 70 -33.97 5.53 1.77
C LYS A 70 -34.63 6.78 1.19
N GLU A 71 -33.91 7.56 0.40
CA GLU A 71 -34.46 8.71 -0.33
C GLU A 71 -35.47 8.26 -1.40
N SER A 72 -35.18 7.18 -2.14
CA SER A 72 -36.10 6.63 -3.15
C SER A 72 -37.37 5.98 -2.58
N ASP A 73 -37.31 5.38 -1.39
CA ASP A 73 -38.50 4.85 -0.71
C ASP A 73 -39.36 5.97 -0.06
N HIS A 74 -38.75 7.11 0.28
CA HIS A 74 -39.46 8.27 0.81
C HIS A 74 -40.27 9.02 -0.26
N GLU A 75 -39.82 9.01 -1.52
CA GLU A 75 -40.55 9.61 -2.66
C GLU A 75 -41.83 8.85 -3.04
N LYS A 76 -42.04 7.61 -2.56
CA LYS A 76 -43.24 6.81 -2.87
C LYS A 76 -44.36 6.89 -1.84
N ASN A 77 -44.13 7.55 -0.70
CA ASN A 77 -45.09 7.66 0.40
C ASN A 77 -45.49 9.11 0.73
N ASP A 78 -45.44 10.02 -0.25
CA ASP A 78 -45.79 11.43 0.00
C ASP A 78 -47.29 11.70 -0.24
N PHE A 79 -48.08 11.43 0.80
CA PHE A 79 -49.38 12.07 1.04
C PHE A 79 -49.52 12.31 2.55
N ASP A 80 -48.69 13.18 3.13
CA ASP A 80 -49.15 14.10 4.18
C ASP A 80 -48.14 15.22 4.42
N MET A 81 -48.66 16.45 4.52
CA MET A 81 -47.88 17.66 4.76
C MET A 81 -47.32 17.71 6.19
N GLU A 82 -46.12 18.25 6.38
CA GLU A 82 -45.89 19.60 6.94
C GLU A 82 -44.40 19.83 7.25
N THR A 83 -43.97 21.02 6.86
CA THR A 83 -42.72 21.75 7.10
C THR A 83 -42.09 21.56 8.48
N GLU A 84 -40.80 21.19 8.56
CA GLU A 84 -39.89 21.67 9.62
C GLU A 84 -38.47 21.90 9.07
N GLU A 85 -38.10 23.18 8.97
CA GLU A 85 -36.72 23.66 8.84
C GLU A 85 -36.00 23.49 10.19
N HIS A 86 -35.15 22.47 10.34
CA HIS A 86 -33.93 22.47 11.18
C HIS A 86 -33.37 21.03 11.26
N ASP A 87 -32.19 20.76 10.70
CA ASP A 87 -31.02 20.54 11.54
C ASP A 87 -29.74 20.40 10.69
N MET A 88 -28.86 21.40 10.80
CA MET A 88 -27.49 21.36 10.28
C MET A 88 -26.58 20.45 11.15
N ALA A 89 -27.16 19.44 11.82
CA ALA A 89 -26.54 18.61 12.84
C ALA A 89 -27.00 17.15 12.77
N ASP A 90 -27.31 16.61 11.58
CA ASP A 90 -27.61 15.19 11.42
C ASP A 90 -26.41 14.32 11.89
N PRO A 91 -26.56 13.48 12.93
CA PRO A 91 -25.52 12.57 13.41
C PRO A 91 -24.98 11.64 12.31
N ASN A 92 -25.76 11.40 11.25
CA ASN A 92 -25.39 10.57 10.13
C ASN A 92 -24.38 11.27 9.19
N THR A 93 -24.42 12.61 9.11
CA THR A 93 -23.48 13.44 8.34
C THR A 93 -22.13 13.52 9.05
N MET A 94 -22.14 13.68 10.38
CA MET A 94 -20.92 13.66 11.20
C MET A 94 -20.23 12.29 11.17
N LYS A 95 -20.98 11.19 11.21
CA LYS A 95 -20.44 9.83 11.07
C LYS A 95 -19.87 9.56 9.68
N SER A 96 -20.50 10.05 8.61
CA SER A 96 -19.94 9.91 7.26
C SER A 96 -18.64 10.70 7.10
N PHE A 97 -18.58 11.92 7.65
CA PHE A 97 -17.36 12.73 7.59
C PHE A 97 -16.19 12.08 8.35
N ALA A 98 -16.46 11.52 9.55
CA ALA A 98 -15.44 10.80 10.32
C ALA A 98 -14.90 9.57 9.58
N LYS A 99 -15.76 8.79 8.90
CA LYS A 99 -15.35 7.65 8.08
C LYS A 99 -14.53 8.06 6.86
N GLU A 100 -14.89 9.17 6.21
CA GLU A 100 -14.15 9.68 5.05
C GLU A 100 -12.76 10.19 5.47
N SER A 101 -12.65 10.82 6.65
CA SER A 101 -11.36 11.23 7.23
C SER A 101 -10.48 10.02 7.56
N GLU A 102 -11.04 9.00 8.23
CA GLU A 102 -10.31 7.77 8.56
C GLU A 102 -9.84 7.05 7.28
N PHE A 103 -10.67 7.04 6.24
CA PHE A 103 -10.28 6.51 4.93
C PHE A 103 -9.11 7.29 4.33
N ALA A 104 -9.15 8.62 4.35
CA ALA A 104 -8.07 9.47 3.83
C ALA A 104 -6.74 9.19 4.56
N ASP A 105 -6.76 9.09 5.89
CA ASP A 105 -5.58 8.80 6.70
C ASP A 105 -5.01 7.41 6.39
N LEU A 106 -5.87 6.39 6.30
CA LEU A 106 -5.46 5.02 5.93
C LEU A 106 -4.91 4.95 4.51
N HIS A 107 -5.51 5.70 3.59
CA HIS A 107 -5.09 5.77 2.19
C HIS A 107 -3.72 6.43 2.05
N GLU A 108 -3.48 7.52 2.78
CA GLU A 108 -2.15 8.14 2.86
C GLU A 108 -1.12 7.22 3.52
N CYS A 109 -1.49 6.51 4.58
CA CYS A 109 -0.65 5.50 5.21
C CYS A 109 -0.23 4.40 4.22
N LEU A 110 -1.17 3.89 3.42
CA LEU A 110 -0.87 2.89 2.37
C LEU A 110 0.07 3.44 1.31
N LYS A 111 -0.18 4.66 0.82
CA LYS A 111 0.67 5.35 -0.16
C LYS A 111 2.12 5.43 0.36
N ASN A 112 2.30 5.95 1.57
CA ASN A 112 3.61 6.13 2.17
C ASN A 112 4.32 4.79 2.43
N LEU A 113 3.58 3.76 2.86
CA LEU A 113 4.13 2.42 3.08
C LEU A 113 4.60 1.77 1.77
N LEU A 114 3.83 1.88 0.70
CA LEU A 114 4.22 1.35 -0.62
C LEU A 114 5.44 2.08 -1.17
N LEU A 115 5.48 3.41 -1.06
CA LEU A 115 6.63 4.22 -1.46
C LEU A 115 7.89 3.82 -0.67
N ASP A 116 7.78 3.65 0.64
CA ASP A 116 8.90 3.23 1.50
C ASP A 116 9.42 1.83 1.11
N VAL A 117 8.53 0.86 0.88
CA VAL A 117 8.92 -0.48 0.43
C VAL A 117 9.66 -0.41 -0.91
N LEU A 118 9.12 0.32 -1.89
CA LEU A 118 9.75 0.43 -3.21
C LEU A 118 11.09 1.16 -3.14
N HIS A 119 11.19 2.19 -2.29
CA HIS A 119 12.44 2.88 -2.02
C HIS A 119 13.49 1.95 -1.41
N LYS A 120 13.12 1.19 -0.37
CA LYS A 120 14.02 0.22 0.27
C LYS A 120 14.51 -0.84 -0.70
N PHE A 121 13.64 -1.40 -1.55
CA PHE A 121 14.07 -2.29 -2.63
C PHE A 121 15.05 -1.61 -3.59
N THR A 122 14.77 -0.38 -3.98
CA THR A 122 15.62 0.38 -4.90
C THR A 122 17.02 0.57 -4.33
N VAL A 123 17.11 1.00 -3.07
CA VAL A 123 18.38 1.18 -2.36
C VAL A 123 19.11 -0.15 -2.20
N THR A 124 18.42 -1.22 -1.77
CA THR A 124 19.05 -2.54 -1.57
C THR A 124 19.58 -3.13 -2.87
N LEU A 125 18.84 -3.00 -3.98
CA LEU A 125 19.31 -3.49 -5.28
C LEU A 125 20.46 -2.65 -5.82
N ALA A 126 20.40 -1.32 -5.70
CA ALA A 126 21.49 -0.44 -6.12
C ALA A 126 22.78 -0.68 -5.30
N GLU A 127 22.66 -0.85 -3.98
CA GLU A 127 23.77 -1.20 -3.09
C GLU A 127 24.44 -2.50 -3.54
N HIS A 128 23.65 -3.53 -3.86
CA HIS A 128 24.18 -4.81 -4.36
C HIS A 128 24.92 -4.68 -5.70
N ILE A 129 24.38 -3.91 -6.63
CA ILE A 129 25.00 -3.65 -7.93
C ILE A 129 26.36 -2.98 -7.72
N VAL A 130 26.40 -1.88 -6.97
CA VAL A 130 27.64 -1.13 -6.68
C VAL A 130 28.67 -1.98 -5.96
N ASN A 131 28.26 -2.78 -4.97
CA ASN A 131 29.16 -3.65 -4.21
C ASN A 131 29.75 -4.78 -5.08
N SER A 132 28.95 -5.33 -5.99
CA SER A 132 29.41 -6.37 -6.92
C SER A 132 30.39 -5.81 -7.94
N GLU A 133 30.06 -4.66 -8.54
CA GLU A 133 30.94 -3.97 -9.49
C GLU A 133 32.28 -3.57 -8.85
N SER A 134 32.23 -3.04 -7.62
CA SER A 134 33.43 -2.68 -6.83
C SER A 134 34.31 -3.89 -6.50
N SER A 135 33.70 -5.07 -6.37
CA SER A 135 34.39 -6.33 -6.11
C SER A 135 34.86 -7.03 -7.39
N GLY A 136 34.54 -6.48 -8.57
CA GLY A 136 34.83 -7.10 -9.87
C GLY A 136 34.02 -8.35 -10.17
N SER A 137 32.91 -8.57 -9.45
CA SER A 137 32.00 -9.70 -9.65
C SER A 137 30.77 -9.30 -10.45
N ASP A 138 30.15 -10.25 -11.14
CA ASP A 138 28.87 -10.03 -11.80
C ASP A 138 27.76 -9.88 -10.75
N PHE A 139 27.04 -8.75 -10.80
CA PHE A 139 25.92 -8.48 -9.91
C PHE A 139 24.73 -9.39 -10.19
N ARG A 140 24.60 -9.97 -11.40
CA ARG A 140 23.48 -10.81 -11.87
C ARG A 140 23.54 -12.23 -11.32
N ASN A 141 23.75 -12.36 -10.03
CA ASN A 141 23.78 -13.64 -9.32
C ASN A 141 22.37 -14.07 -8.85
N ASN A 142 22.29 -15.25 -8.23
CA ASN A 142 21.03 -15.82 -7.74
C ASN A 142 20.31 -14.91 -6.75
N TRP A 143 21.05 -14.25 -5.87
CA TRP A 143 20.49 -13.31 -4.89
C TRP A 143 19.80 -12.15 -5.62
N TYR A 144 20.48 -11.53 -6.59
CA TYR A 144 19.91 -10.43 -7.37
C TYR A 144 18.64 -10.84 -8.10
N LEU A 145 18.68 -11.96 -8.84
CA LEU A 145 17.51 -12.48 -9.54
C LEU A 145 16.32 -12.74 -8.60
N TYR A 146 16.61 -13.30 -7.42
CA TYR A 146 15.57 -13.59 -6.43
C TYR A 146 14.96 -12.32 -5.83
N VAL A 147 15.78 -11.38 -5.37
CA VAL A 147 15.33 -10.12 -4.76
C VAL A 147 14.64 -9.23 -5.79
N THR A 148 15.16 -9.13 -7.01
CA THR A 148 14.49 -8.44 -8.12
C THR A 148 13.15 -9.10 -8.45
N GLY A 149 13.06 -10.44 -8.41
CA GLY A 149 11.79 -11.15 -8.55
C GLY A 149 10.77 -10.78 -7.46
N ARG A 150 11.21 -10.59 -6.22
CA ARG A 150 10.37 -10.11 -5.11
C ARG A 150 9.95 -8.66 -5.26
N PHE A 151 10.84 -7.81 -5.77
CA PHE A 151 10.52 -6.43 -6.12
C PHE A 151 9.42 -6.36 -7.18
N LYS A 152 9.55 -7.13 -8.28
CA LYS A 152 8.50 -7.27 -9.31
C LYS A 152 7.19 -7.79 -8.74
N ASN A 153 7.24 -8.73 -7.79
CA ASN A 153 6.05 -9.26 -7.15
C ASN A 153 5.25 -8.20 -6.39
N VAL A 154 5.90 -7.21 -5.77
CA VAL A 154 5.20 -6.08 -5.12
C VAL A 154 4.40 -5.28 -6.16
N PHE A 155 5.01 -4.93 -7.29
CA PHE A 155 4.32 -4.26 -8.39
C PHE A 155 3.09 -5.01 -8.88
N LEU A 156 3.24 -6.31 -9.14
CA LEU A 156 2.15 -7.14 -9.66
C LEU A 156 1.02 -7.34 -8.64
N LYS A 157 1.35 -7.49 -7.36
CA LYS A 157 0.35 -7.78 -6.32
C LYS A 157 -0.44 -6.54 -5.91
N HIS A 158 0.22 -5.38 -5.88
CA HIS A 158 -0.37 -4.11 -5.46
C HIS A 158 -0.62 -3.15 -6.64
N TRP A 159 -0.75 -3.68 -7.86
CA TRP A 159 -0.80 -2.89 -9.08
C TRP A 159 -1.91 -1.82 -9.07
N LYS A 160 -3.08 -2.12 -8.48
CA LYS A 160 -4.21 -1.18 -8.41
C LYS A 160 -3.86 0.05 -7.59
N ASP A 161 -3.36 -0.17 -6.38
CA ASP A 161 -2.97 0.90 -5.47
C ASP A 161 -1.80 1.70 -6.07
N LEU A 162 -0.81 1.01 -6.63
CA LEU A 162 0.35 1.64 -7.28
C LEU A 162 -0.02 2.47 -8.52
N PHE A 163 -1.06 2.05 -9.26
CA PHE A 163 -1.57 2.83 -10.39
C PHE A 163 -2.28 4.10 -9.94
N GLU A 164 -3.05 4.03 -8.85
CA GLU A 164 -3.64 5.21 -8.21
C GLU A 164 -2.54 6.17 -7.73
N PHE A 165 -1.39 5.66 -7.26
CA PHE A 165 -0.25 6.44 -6.77
C PHE A 165 0.85 6.76 -7.79
N ARG A 166 0.62 6.54 -9.10
CA ARG A 166 1.66 6.67 -10.15
C ARG A 166 2.35 8.03 -10.17
N GLU A 167 1.61 9.11 -9.96
CA GLU A 167 2.17 10.47 -9.98
C GLU A 167 3.12 10.70 -8.80
N ALA A 168 2.80 10.17 -7.63
CA ALA A 168 3.69 10.19 -6.47
C ALA A 168 4.93 9.32 -6.70
N LEU A 169 4.76 8.13 -7.31
CA LEU A 169 5.88 7.25 -7.64
C LEU A 169 6.90 7.92 -8.57
N GLU A 170 6.44 8.58 -9.62
CA GLU A 170 7.32 9.28 -10.57
C GLU A 170 7.97 10.52 -9.95
N LYS A 171 7.22 11.26 -9.13
CA LYS A 171 7.70 12.49 -8.51
C LYS A 171 8.67 12.25 -7.36
N GLU A 172 8.42 11.23 -6.53
CA GLU A 172 9.13 11.04 -5.26
C GLU A 172 10.23 9.98 -5.34
N LEU A 173 10.00 8.90 -6.10
CA LEU A 173 10.92 7.78 -6.16
C LEU A 173 11.66 7.72 -7.50
N PHE A 174 10.94 7.61 -8.61
CA PHE A 174 11.49 7.23 -9.91
C PHE A 174 11.94 8.41 -10.78
N LYS A 175 12.80 9.27 -10.22
CA LYS A 175 13.47 10.31 -11.03
C LYS A 175 14.59 9.67 -11.86
N GLU A 176 14.53 9.82 -13.19
CA GLU A 176 15.41 9.15 -14.16
C GLU A 176 16.92 9.30 -13.89
N PHE A 177 17.36 10.36 -13.21
CA PHE A 177 18.78 10.61 -12.93
C PHE A 177 19.27 10.07 -11.58
N ALA A 178 18.39 9.55 -10.72
CA ALA A 178 18.72 9.20 -9.34
C ALA A 178 18.79 7.68 -9.08
N ILE A 179 18.36 6.86 -10.04
CA ILE A 179 18.23 5.41 -9.86
C ILE A 179 19.04 4.67 -10.93
N ASP A 180 19.69 3.58 -10.51
CA ASP A 180 20.37 2.67 -11.40
C ASP A 180 19.44 2.13 -12.52
N ASN A 181 19.95 2.10 -13.76
CA ASN A 181 19.15 1.71 -14.93
C ASN A 181 18.54 0.31 -14.82
N ASN A 182 19.24 -0.65 -14.19
CA ASN A 182 18.73 -2.02 -14.02
C ASN A 182 17.55 -2.05 -13.04
N VAL A 183 17.59 -1.21 -11.99
CA VAL A 183 16.47 -1.07 -11.05
C VAL A 183 15.31 -0.36 -11.74
N MET A 184 15.61 0.71 -12.48
CA MET A 184 14.65 1.53 -13.22
C MET A 184 13.85 0.71 -14.25
N GLU A 185 14.50 -0.27 -14.89
CA GLU A 185 13.88 -1.17 -15.85
C GLU A 185 12.68 -1.94 -15.24
N ASN A 186 12.74 -2.32 -13.96
CA ASN A 186 11.63 -3.03 -13.31
C ASN A 186 10.36 -2.16 -13.24
N TYR A 187 10.52 -0.87 -12.96
CA TYR A 187 9.40 0.07 -12.97
C TYR A 187 8.91 0.34 -14.40
N ASN A 188 9.81 0.45 -15.38
CA ASN A 188 9.41 0.62 -16.78
C ASN A 188 8.62 -0.58 -17.31
N GLN A 189 9.01 -1.80 -16.94
CA GLN A 189 8.24 -3.01 -17.24
C GLN A 189 6.84 -2.95 -16.60
N PHE A 190 6.73 -2.48 -15.35
CA PHE A 190 5.44 -2.26 -14.71
C PHE A 190 4.59 -1.21 -15.46
N LYS A 191 5.16 -0.07 -15.84
CA LYS A 191 4.45 0.95 -16.63
C LYS A 191 3.95 0.39 -17.96
N ALA A 192 4.76 -0.45 -18.63
CA ALA A 192 4.39 -1.07 -19.90
C ALA A 192 3.20 -2.04 -19.79
N LEU A 193 2.93 -2.60 -18.61
CA LEU A 193 1.71 -3.39 -18.37
C LEU A 193 0.46 -2.53 -18.21
N MET A 194 0.63 -1.23 -17.93
CA MET A 194 -0.45 -0.28 -17.67
C MET A 194 -0.68 0.70 -18.83
N ALA A 195 0.12 0.62 -19.89
CA ALA A 195 0.03 1.40 -21.12
C ALA A 195 -0.85 0.67 -22.16
#